data_AF-A0A951WM94-F1
#
_entry.id   AF-A0A951WM94-F1
#
_cell.length_a   1.000
_cell.length_b   1.000
_cell.length_c   1.000
_cell.angle_alpha   90.00
_cell.angle_beta   90.00
_cell.angle_gamma   90.00
#
_symmetry.space_group_name_H-M   'P 1'
#
loop_
_entity.id
_entity.type
_entity.pdbx_description
1 polymer ?
#
loop_
_entity_poly.entity_id
_entity_poly.type
_entity_poly.pdbx_seq_one_letter_code
_entity_poly.pdbx_strand_id
1 'polypeptide(L)'
;MKAFNLIKEANSDEETKHLIDLRHKSQLDFNSITDEARQEGLQEGIQVGEQRGIQIGEKRGEKRGEGRGRIQALETVAFQMLSMNMPIDTIIAATGLEKSHIEELAKKVNRQ
;
A
#
# COMPACT_ATOMS: atom_id res chain seq x y z
N MET A 1 -6.86 -43.60 63.74
CA MET A 1 -7.57 -42.56 62.97
C MET A 1 -6.69 -41.40 62.50
N LYS A 2 -5.61 -40.98 63.19
CA LYS A 2 -4.75 -39.86 62.74
C LYS A 2 -4.02 -40.06 61.40
N ALA A 3 -3.56 -41.27 61.08
CA ALA A 3 -2.80 -41.54 59.86
C ALA A 3 -3.63 -41.43 58.56
N PHE A 4 -4.93 -41.74 58.62
CA PHE A 4 -5.81 -41.70 57.45
C PHE A 4 -6.16 -40.25 57.04
N ASN A 5 -6.30 -39.35 58.01
CA ASN A 5 -6.54 -37.93 57.74
C ASN A 5 -5.32 -37.26 57.12
N LEU A 6 -4.11 -37.61 57.56
CA LEU A 6 -2.85 -37.03 57.07
C LEU A 6 -2.56 -37.43 55.62
N ILE A 7 -2.89 -38.67 55.23
CA ILE A 7 -2.79 -39.13 53.83
C ILE A 7 -3.83 -38.43 52.95
N LYS A 8 -5.04 -38.19 53.47
CA LYS A 8 -6.10 -37.49 52.74
C LYS A 8 -5.76 -36.01 52.52
N GLU A 9 -5.19 -35.35 53.53
CA GLU A 9 -4.69 -33.97 53.43
C GLU A 9 -3.51 -33.86 52.46
N ALA A 10 -2.53 -34.77 52.54
CA ALA A 10 -1.39 -34.79 51.62
C ALA A 10 -1.80 -35.04 50.16
N ASN A 11 -2.76 -35.95 49.92
CA ASN A 11 -3.33 -36.17 48.58
C ASN A 11 -4.11 -34.95 48.08
N SER A 12 -4.90 -34.30 48.95
CA SER A 12 -5.61 -33.07 48.54
C SER A 12 -4.66 -31.93 48.21
N ASP A 13 -3.51 -31.85 48.87
CA ASP A 13 -2.47 -30.87 48.56
C ASP A 13 -1.77 -31.17 47.23
N GLU A 14 -1.56 -32.44 46.89
CA GLU A 14 -0.99 -32.87 45.60
C GLU A 14 -1.97 -32.67 44.44
N GLU A 15 -3.24 -33.03 44.61
CA GLU A 15 -4.31 -32.77 43.63
C GLU A 15 -4.51 -31.26 43.41
N THR A 16 -4.45 -30.46 44.49
CA THR A 16 -4.55 -28.99 44.40
C THR A 16 -3.38 -28.40 43.63
N LYS A 17 -2.15 -28.86 43.87
CA LYS A 17 -0.97 -28.45 43.08
C LYS A 17 -1.13 -28.82 41.62
N HIS A 18 -1.56 -30.05 41.32
CA HIS A 18 -1.78 -30.50 39.95
C HIS A 18 -2.83 -29.64 39.21
N LEU A 19 -3.93 -29.31 39.87
CA LEU A 19 -4.96 -28.41 39.33
C LEU A 19 -4.43 -27.00 39.07
N ILE A 20 -3.59 -26.46 39.96
CA ILE A 20 -2.93 -25.16 39.76
C ILE A 20 -2.00 -25.21 38.54
N ASP A 21 -1.20 -26.26 38.41
CA ASP A 21 -0.28 -26.44 37.28
C ASP A 21 -1.03 -26.55 35.95
N LEU A 22 -2.12 -27.33 35.91
CA LEU A 22 -2.98 -27.45 34.73
C LEU A 22 -3.61 -26.11 34.36
N ARG A 23 -4.08 -25.34 35.33
CA ARG A 23 -4.65 -24.01 35.09
C ARG A 23 -3.60 -23.05 34.56
N HIS A 24 -2.42 -23.03 35.16
CA HIS A 24 -1.31 -22.19 34.70
C HIS A 24 -0.91 -22.55 33.27
N LYS A 25 -0.78 -23.86 32.97
CA LYS A 25 -0.51 -24.33 31.61
C LYS A 25 -1.60 -23.89 30.62
N SER A 26 -2.87 -24.05 30.96
CA SER A 26 -3.98 -23.61 30.11
C SER A 26 -3.98 -22.10 29.86
N GLN A 27 -3.58 -21.29 30.85
CA GLN A 27 -3.42 -19.85 30.67
C GLN A 27 -2.27 -19.50 29.74
N LEU A 28 -1.14 -20.21 29.85
CA LEU A 28 0.00 -20.03 28.96
C LEU A 28 -0.37 -20.41 27.52
N ASP A 29 -1.02 -21.56 27.33
CA ASP A 29 -1.47 -22.03 26.01
C ASP A 29 -2.44 -21.01 25.38
N PHE A 30 -3.40 -20.50 26.16
CA PHE A 30 -4.33 -19.48 25.69
C PHE A 30 -3.62 -18.18 25.29
N ASN A 31 -2.66 -17.72 26.11
CA ASN A 31 -1.89 -16.51 25.80
C ASN A 31 -1.05 -16.69 24.54
N SER A 32 -0.40 -17.85 24.37
CA SER A 32 0.39 -18.17 23.16
C SER A 32 -0.48 -18.11 21.91
N ILE A 33 -1.62 -18.79 21.90
CA ILE A 33 -2.56 -18.80 20.77
C ILE A 33 -3.05 -17.39 20.46
N THR A 34 -3.36 -16.61 21.49
CA THR A 34 -3.86 -15.24 21.32
C THR A 34 -2.78 -14.32 20.75
N ASP A 35 -1.54 -14.46 21.23
CA ASP A 35 -0.41 -13.69 20.73
C ASP A 35 -0.06 -14.07 19.29
N GLU A 36 -0.05 -15.36 18.96
CA GLU A 36 0.14 -15.87 17.60
C GLU A 36 -0.92 -15.30 16.64
N ALA A 37 -2.21 -15.43 16.97
CA ALA A 37 -3.30 -14.90 16.16
C ALA A 37 -3.20 -13.38 15.96
N ARG A 38 -2.74 -12.65 16.99
CA ARG A 38 -2.51 -11.20 16.90
C ARG A 38 -1.34 -10.88 15.97
N GLN A 39 -0.24 -11.62 16.04
CA GLN A 39 0.91 -11.43 15.16
C GLN A 39 0.57 -11.76 13.71
N GLU A 40 -0.15 -12.85 13.46
CA GLU A 40 -0.63 -13.22 12.13
C GLU A 40 -1.53 -12.13 11.55
N GLY A 41 -2.54 -11.68 12.32
CA GLY A 41 -3.42 -10.60 11.87
C GLY A 41 -2.68 -9.29 11.57
N LEU A 42 -1.63 -8.96 12.33
CA LEU A 42 -0.80 -7.80 12.06
C LEU A 42 0.02 -7.98 10.77
N GLN A 43 0.65 -9.14 10.59
CA GLN A 43 1.43 -9.46 9.39
C GLN A 43 0.57 -9.44 8.13
N GLU A 44 -0.60 -10.08 8.16
CA GLU A 44 -1.56 -10.06 7.06
C GLU A 44 -2.02 -8.63 6.76
N GLY A 45 -2.32 -7.84 7.80
CA GLY A 45 -2.72 -6.45 7.66
C GLY A 45 -1.66 -5.60 6.96
N ILE A 46 -0.38 -5.77 7.34
CA ILE A 46 0.76 -5.10 6.70
C ILE A 46 0.88 -5.55 5.24
N GLN A 47 0.89 -6.86 4.99
CA GLN A 47 1.05 -7.41 3.65
C GLN A 47 -0.05 -6.95 2.69
N VAL A 48 -1.31 -6.99 3.12
CA VAL A 48 -2.44 -6.49 2.34
C VAL A 48 -2.33 -4.99 2.11
N GLY A 49 -1.92 -4.23 3.14
CA GLY A 49 -1.70 -2.79 3.05
C GLY A 49 -0.64 -2.42 2.01
N GLU A 50 0.52 -3.08 2.05
CA GLU A 50 1.63 -2.87 1.11
C GLU A 50 1.22 -3.23 -0.32
N GLN A 51 0.63 -4.41 -0.53
CA GLN A 51 0.19 -4.85 -1.86
C GLN A 51 -0.83 -3.87 -2.48
N ARG A 52 -1.82 -3.44 -1.70
CA ARG A 52 -2.80 -2.44 -2.16
C ARG A 52 -2.13 -1.10 -2.45
N GLY A 53 -1.21 -0.67 -1.58
CA GLY A 53 -0.45 0.57 -1.75
C GLY A 53 0.33 0.60 -3.06
N ILE A 54 1.08 -0.47 -3.35
CA ILE A 54 1.86 -0.63 -4.59
C ILE A 54 0.94 -0.60 -5.81
N GLN A 55 -0.12 -1.42 -5.85
CA GLN A 55 -1.04 -1.49 -7.00
C GLN A 55 -1.70 -0.13 -7.30
N ILE A 56 -2.17 0.57 -6.26
CA ILE A 56 -2.78 1.89 -6.42
C ILE A 56 -1.72 2.91 -6.88
N GLY A 57 -0.52 2.84 -6.32
CA GLY A 57 0.62 3.69 -6.66
C GLY A 57 1.02 3.57 -8.12
N GLU A 58 1.24 2.34 -8.59
CA GLU A 58 1.60 2.02 -9.97
C GLU A 58 0.54 2.50 -10.96
N LYS A 59 -0.73 2.12 -10.75
CA LYS A 59 -1.83 2.51 -11.64
C LYS A 59 -2.00 4.03 -11.74
N ARG A 60 -1.84 4.76 -10.61
CA ARG A 60 -1.89 6.23 -10.61
C ARG A 60 -0.63 6.84 -11.22
N GLY A 61 0.52 6.20 -11.06
CA GLY A 61 1.78 6.61 -11.66
C GLY A 61 1.70 6.54 -13.17
N GLU A 62 1.36 5.37 -13.69
CA GLU A 62 1.21 5.07 -15.13
C GLU A 62 0.22 6.03 -15.80
N LYS A 63 -1.02 6.15 -15.29
CA LYS A 63 -2.02 7.06 -15.87
C LYS A 63 -1.56 8.52 -15.91
N ARG A 64 -0.84 8.98 -14.88
CA ARG A 64 -0.27 10.35 -14.87
C ARG A 64 0.91 10.48 -15.83
N GLY A 65 1.76 9.46 -15.91
CA GLY A 65 2.89 9.39 -16.81
C GLY A 65 2.46 9.43 -18.27
N GLU A 66 1.51 8.58 -18.67
CA GLU A 66 0.93 8.55 -20.01
C GLU A 66 0.30 9.88 -20.40
N GLY A 67 -0.50 10.49 -19.50
CA GLY A 67 -1.13 11.78 -19.75
C GLY A 67 -0.10 12.89 -19.98
N ARG A 68 0.94 12.96 -19.14
CA ARG A 68 2.03 13.93 -19.29
C ARG A 68 2.85 13.69 -20.56
N GLY A 69 3.23 12.43 -20.81
CA GLY A 69 4.00 12.05 -21.98
C GLY A 69 3.26 12.34 -23.28
N ARG A 70 1.94 12.09 -23.34
CA ARG A 70 1.12 12.43 -24.49
C ARG A 70 1.10 13.94 -24.76
N ILE A 71 0.90 14.77 -23.73
CA ILE A 71 0.92 16.23 -23.90
C ILE A 71 2.31 16.71 -24.33
N GLN A 72 3.39 16.24 -23.70
CA GLN A 72 4.76 16.59 -24.09
C GLN A 72 5.10 16.18 -25.53
N ALA A 73 4.63 15.02 -25.98
CA ALA A 73 4.80 14.58 -27.35
C ALA A 73 4.06 15.51 -28.34
N LEU A 74 2.82 15.90 -28.02
CA LEU A 74 2.05 16.85 -28.83
C LEU A 74 2.70 18.24 -28.85
N GLU A 75 3.21 18.73 -27.73
CA GLU A 75 3.96 19.98 -27.64
C GLU A 75 5.23 19.95 -28.49
N THR A 76 5.95 18.82 -28.49
CA THR A 76 7.17 18.64 -29.30
C THR A 76 6.85 18.68 -30.79
N VAL A 77 5.78 18.00 -31.21
CA VAL A 77 5.31 18.03 -32.61
C VAL A 77 4.86 19.44 -32.99
N ALA A 78 4.07 20.11 -32.15
CA ALA A 78 3.63 21.49 -32.39
C ALA A 78 4.83 22.45 -32.52
N PHE A 79 5.84 22.31 -31.66
CA PHE A 79 7.06 23.10 -31.73
C PHE A 79 7.79 22.91 -33.07
N GLN A 80 7.97 21.67 -33.52
CA GLN A 80 8.59 21.37 -34.81
C GLN A 80 7.79 21.94 -35.99
N MET A 81 6.46 21.83 -35.97
CA MET A 81 5.58 22.40 -37.00
C MET A 81 5.67 23.94 -37.04
N LEU A 82 5.76 24.60 -35.87
CA LEU A 82 5.99 26.04 -35.77
C LEU A 82 7.34 26.43 -36.38
N SER A 83 8.41 25.67 -36.10
CA SER A 83 9.73 25.88 -36.72
C SER A 83 9.75 25.68 -38.24
N MET A 84 8.78 24.93 -38.77
CA MET A 84 8.56 24.77 -40.23
C MET A 84 7.61 25.84 -40.80
N ASN A 85 7.30 26.90 -40.04
CA ASN A 85 6.37 27.96 -40.40
C ASN A 85 4.96 27.46 -40.79
N MET A 86 4.50 26.34 -40.23
CA MET A 86 3.13 25.87 -40.46
C MET A 86 2.10 26.82 -39.83
N PRO A 87 0.93 27.03 -40.47
CA PRO A 87 -0.13 27.86 -39.89
C PRO A 87 -0.66 27.31 -38.57
N ILE A 88 -0.96 28.22 -37.62
CA ILE A 88 -1.47 27.86 -36.29
C ILE A 88 -2.74 26.99 -36.38
N ASP A 89 -3.66 27.30 -37.27
CA ASP A 89 -4.91 26.54 -37.45
C ASP A 89 -4.64 25.08 -37.88
N THR A 90 -3.62 24.86 -38.72
CA THR A 90 -3.19 23.51 -39.11
C THR A 90 -2.58 22.75 -37.93
N ILE A 91 -1.81 23.44 -37.08
CA ILE A 91 -1.19 22.84 -35.89
C ILE A 91 -2.26 22.48 -34.86
N ILE A 92 -3.28 23.33 -34.67
CA ILE A 92 -4.45 23.02 -33.82
C ILE A 92 -5.15 21.77 -34.34
N ALA A 93 -5.42 21.69 -35.65
CA ALA A 93 -6.09 20.55 -36.26
C ALA A 93 -5.27 19.24 -36.12
N ALA A 94 -3.95 19.31 -36.21
CA ALA A 94 -3.08 18.14 -36.12
C ALA A 94 -2.84 17.65 -34.68
N THR A 95 -2.72 18.57 -33.72
CA THR A 95 -2.30 18.26 -32.35
C THR A 95 -3.45 18.26 -31.34
N GLY A 96 -4.56 18.95 -31.66
CA GLY A 96 -5.68 19.15 -30.75
C GLY A 96 -5.37 20.04 -29.54
N LEU A 97 -4.20 20.69 -29.53
CA LEU A 97 -3.83 21.64 -28.47
C LEU A 97 -4.63 22.94 -28.60
N GLU A 98 -4.87 23.61 -27.49
CA GLU A 98 -5.50 24.93 -27.52
C GLU A 98 -4.63 25.96 -28.24
N LYS A 99 -5.30 26.89 -28.93
CA LYS A 99 -4.65 28.03 -29.61
C LYS A 99 -3.76 28.83 -28.66
N SER A 100 -4.24 29.12 -27.46
CA SER A 100 -3.51 29.86 -26.41
C SER A 100 -2.15 29.21 -26.12
N HIS A 101 -2.14 27.88 -26.00
CA HIS A 101 -0.94 27.10 -25.71
C HIS A 101 0.04 27.06 -26.90
N ILE A 102 -0.46 26.93 -28.13
CA ILE A 102 0.37 27.01 -29.34
C ILE A 102 1.01 28.40 -29.49
N GLU A 103 0.26 29.47 -29.19
CA GLU A 103 0.80 30.84 -29.19
C GLU A 103 1.90 31.03 -28.15
N GLU A 104 1.78 30.41 -26.97
CA GLU A 104 2.86 30.39 -25.98
C GLU A 104 4.10 29.63 -26.48
N LEU A 105 3.92 28.48 -27.13
CA LEU A 105 5.02 27.75 -27.76
C LEU A 105 5.70 28.56 -28.86
N ALA A 106 4.93 29.27 -29.69
CA ALA A 106 5.46 30.14 -30.75
C ALA A 106 6.32 31.28 -30.18
N LYS A 107 5.93 31.87 -29.04
CA LYS A 107 6.76 32.86 -28.35
C LYS A 107 8.10 32.28 -27.88
N LYS A 108 8.16 30.99 -27.54
CA LYS A 108 9.42 30.32 -27.14
C LYS A 108 10.32 30.07 -28.35
N VAL A 109 9.76 29.63 -29.48
CA VAL A 109 10.49 29.45 -30.74
C VAL A 109 11.15 30.76 -31.18
N ASN A 110 10.40 31.86 -31.19
CA ASN A 110 10.89 33.16 -31.66
C ASN A 110 11.90 33.85 -30.72
N ARG A 111 12.12 33.30 -29.51
CA ARG A 111 13.09 33.80 -28.52
C ARG A 111 14.42 33.04 -28.53
N GLN A 112 14.49 31.93 -29.27
CA GLN A 112 15.72 31.18 -29.53
C GLN A 112 16.40 31.73 -30.80
#